data_AF-A0A8T6LZU7-F1
#
_entry.id   AF-A0A8T6LZU7-F1
#
_cell.length_a   1.000
_cell.length_b   1.000
_cell.length_c   1.000
_cell.angle_alpha   90.00
_cell.angle_beta   90.00
_cell.angle_gamma   90.00
#
_symmetry.space_group_name_H-M   'P 1'
#
loop_
_entity.id
_entity.type
_entity.pdbx_description
1 polymer ?
#
loop_
_entity_poly.entity_id
_entity_poly.type
_entity_poly.pdbx_seq_one_letter_code
_entity_poly.pdbx_strand_id
1 'polypeptide(L)'
;MSPKAIATHTLFLIAVMGLLLIFTLVTFWFFIGQTPIEANKATCTAKYMNYCERWTLKGQDPGDWGDIKPEDCESLGIEKPNSIDDCK
;
A
#
# COMPACT_ATOMS: atom_id res chain seq x y z
N MET A 1 -7.73 -12.11 50.49
CA MET A 1 -8.35 -11.58 49.26
C MET A 1 -9.63 -12.39 49.01
N SER A 2 -10.81 -11.77 48.99
CA SER A 2 -12.06 -12.54 48.88
C SER A 2 -12.20 -13.11 47.46
N PRO A 3 -12.65 -14.38 47.30
CA PRO A 3 -12.74 -15.02 45.99
C PRO A 3 -13.69 -14.28 45.03
N LYS A 4 -14.66 -13.53 45.58
CA LYS A 4 -15.55 -12.66 44.81
C LYS A 4 -14.79 -11.53 44.11
N ALA A 5 -13.85 -10.87 44.79
CA ALA A 5 -13.06 -9.81 44.18
C ALA A 5 -12.18 -10.34 43.04
N ILE A 6 -11.57 -11.52 43.23
CA ILE A 6 -10.74 -12.17 42.22
C ILE A 6 -11.57 -12.48 40.97
N ALA A 7 -12.77 -13.05 41.12
CA ALA A 7 -13.64 -13.40 40.01
C ALA A 7 -14.06 -12.17 39.18
N THR A 8 -14.44 -11.06 39.82
CA THR A 8 -14.86 -9.84 39.09
C THR A 8 -13.70 -9.20 38.33
N HIS A 9 -12.49 -9.18 38.92
CA HIS A 9 -11.31 -8.65 38.24
C HIS A 9 -10.90 -9.51 37.05
N THR A 10 -10.98 -10.84 37.17
CA THR A 10 -10.69 -11.75 36.04
C THR A 10 -11.69 -11.56 34.91
N LEU A 11 -12.99 -11.43 35.22
CA LEU A 11 -14.04 -11.24 34.21
C LEU A 11 -13.90 -9.89 33.50
N PHE A 12 -13.53 -8.84 34.24
CA PHE A 12 -13.21 -7.53 33.68
C PHE A 12 -12.01 -7.58 32.74
N LEU A 13 -10.92 -8.25 33.15
CA LEU A 13 -9.73 -8.41 32.31
C LEU A 13 -10.03 -9.16 31.03
N ILE A 14 -10.82 -10.24 31.09
CA ILE A 14 -11.25 -10.98 29.89
C ILE A 14 -12.05 -10.09 28.95
N ALA A 15 -12.97 -9.28 29.48
CA ALA A 15 -13.76 -8.35 28.67
C ALA A 15 -12.89 -7.28 28.00
N VAL A 16 -11.92 -6.70 28.72
CA VAL A 16 -10.98 -5.71 28.17
C VAL A 16 -10.08 -6.34 27.11
N MET A 17 -9.55 -7.54 27.36
CA MET A 17 -8.76 -8.28 26.36
C MET A 17 -9.57 -8.59 25.11
N GLY A 18 -10.84 -9.00 25.27
CA GLY A 18 -11.75 -9.22 24.15
C GLY A 18 -11.96 -7.96 23.30
N LEU A 19 -12.18 -6.82 23.94
CA LEU A 19 -12.30 -5.53 23.24
C LEU A 19 -11.01 -5.15 22.49
N LEU A 20 -9.84 -5.34 23.12
CA LEU A 20 -8.55 -5.09 22.47
C LEU A 20 -8.31 -6.01 21.27
N LEU A 21 -8.69 -7.29 21.36
CA LEU A 21 -8.61 -8.22 20.24
C LEU A 21 -9.51 -7.80 19.07
N ILE A 22 -10.74 -7.37 19.34
CA ILE A 22 -11.63 -6.86 18.29
C ILE A 22 -11.04 -5.60 17.66
N PHE A 23 -10.56 -4.65 18.48
CA PHE A 23 -9.95 -3.42 17.98
C PHE A 23 -8.74 -3.70 17.08
N THR A 24 -7.83 -4.58 17.52
CA THR A 24 -6.64 -4.97 16.73
C THR A 24 -7.00 -5.67 15.43
N LEU A 25 -8.02 -6.53 15.42
CA LEU A 25 -8.53 -7.13 14.19
C LEU A 25 -9.07 -6.06 13.23
N VAL A 26 -9.90 -5.14 13.72
CA VAL A 26 -10.49 -4.08 12.88
C VAL A 26 -9.41 -3.19 12.29
N THR A 27 -8.43 -2.75 13.09
CA THR A 27 -7.34 -1.91 12.59
C THR A 27 -6.48 -2.67 11.59
N PHE A 28 -6.15 -3.94 11.86
CA PHE A 28 -5.37 -4.77 10.96
C PHE A 28 -6.07 -4.96 9.60
N TRP A 29 -7.38 -5.23 9.60
CA TRP A 29 -8.17 -5.33 8.37
C TRP A 29 -8.20 -4.01 7.58
N PHE A 30 -8.32 -2.88 8.26
CA PHE A 30 -8.27 -1.56 7.63
C PHE A 30 -6.93 -1.30 6.93
N PHE A 31 -5.81 -1.57 7.60
CA PHE A 31 -4.48 -1.37 7.04
C PHE A 31 -4.17 -2.32 5.88
N ILE A 32 -4.58 -3.60 5.97
CA ILE A 32 -4.43 -4.54 4.85
C ILE A 32 -5.16 -4.03 3.60
N GLY A 33 -6.37 -3.48 3.75
CA GLY A 33 -7.12 -2.92 2.63
C GLY A 33 -6.40 -1.77 1.90
N GLN A 34 -5.52 -1.04 2.59
CA GLN A 34 -4.76 0.08 2.02
C GLN A 34 -3.43 -0.33 1.39
N THR A 35 -2.79 -1.39 1.89
CA THR A 35 -1.51 -1.88 1.33
C THR A 35 -1.49 -2.14 -0.18
N PRO A 36 -2.51 -2.74 -0.84
CA PRO A 36 -2.44 -2.96 -2.28
C PRO A 36 -2.49 -1.66 -3.07
N ILE A 37 -3.17 -0.62 -2.58
CA ILE A 37 -3.29 0.66 -3.27
C ILE A 37 -1.94 1.39 -3.26
N GLU A 38 -1.29 1.46 -2.09
CA GLU A 38 0.01 2.09 -1.96
C GLU A 38 1.11 1.29 -2.68
N ALA A 39 1.08 -0.04 -2.60
CA ALA A 39 2.01 -0.90 -3.31
C ALA A 39 1.85 -0.78 -4.84
N ASN A 40 0.62 -0.72 -5.36
CA ASN A 40 0.37 -0.51 -6.78
C ASN A 40 0.85 0.87 -7.23
N LYS A 41 0.61 1.92 -6.43
CA LYS A 41 1.11 3.26 -6.71
C LYS A 41 2.63 3.30 -6.76
N ALA A 42 3.30 2.71 -5.76
CA ALA A 42 4.76 2.61 -5.73
C ALA A 42 5.31 1.84 -6.94
N THR A 43 4.65 0.76 -7.35
CA THR A 43 5.05 -0.04 -8.52
C THR A 43 4.89 0.74 -9.82
N CYS A 44 3.80 1.49 -9.97
CA CYS A 44 3.59 2.38 -11.11
C CYS A 44 4.60 3.53 -11.16
N THR A 45 4.92 4.13 -10.01
CA THR A 45 5.99 5.13 -9.92
C THR A 45 7.34 4.51 -10.30
N ALA A 46 7.64 3.29 -9.85
CA ALA A 46 8.87 2.60 -10.23
C ALA A 46 8.93 2.31 -11.73
N LYS A 47 7.82 1.93 -12.35
CA LYS A 47 7.71 1.78 -13.81
C LYS A 47 8.00 3.10 -14.53
N TYR A 48 7.38 4.20 -14.09
CA TYR A 48 7.64 5.55 -14.61
C TYR A 48 9.13 5.93 -14.55
N MET A 49 9.74 5.77 -13.37
CA MET A 49 11.15 6.10 -13.17
C MET A 49 12.07 5.24 -14.06
N ASN A 50 11.85 3.93 -14.13
CA ASN A 50 12.64 3.06 -15.01
C ASN A 50 12.46 3.39 -16.49
N TYR A 51 11.25 3.81 -16.90
CA TYR A 51 10.99 4.25 -18.26
C TYR A 51 11.79 5.50 -18.60
N CYS A 52 11.70 6.51 -17.74
CA CYS A 52 12.41 7.78 -17.87
C CYS A 52 13.93 7.60 -17.83
N GLU A 53 14.44 6.74 -16.95
CA GLU A 53 15.86 6.43 -16.87
C GLU A 53 16.36 5.82 -18.18
N ARG A 54 15.64 4.82 -18.74
CA ARG A 54 16.02 4.22 -20.03
C ARG A 54 15.92 5.19 -21.19
N TRP A 55 14.90 6.05 -21.21
CA TRP A 55 14.78 7.10 -22.23
C TRP A 55 15.96 8.06 -22.16
N THR A 56 16.32 8.50 -20.96
CA THR A 56 17.45 9.41 -20.72
C THR A 56 18.79 8.77 -21.09
N LEU A 57 19.02 7.52 -20.71
CA LEU A 57 20.26 6.79 -20.97
C LEU A 57 20.45 6.47 -22.46
N LYS A 58 19.37 6.13 -23.17
CA LYS A 58 19.44 5.76 -24.60
C LYS A 58 19.21 6.94 -25.55
N GLY A 59 18.71 8.07 -25.05
CA GLY A 59 18.35 9.24 -25.85
C GLY A 59 17.16 9.03 -26.79
N GLN A 60 16.40 7.94 -26.62
CA GLN A 60 15.27 7.56 -27.47
C GLN A 60 14.15 6.94 -26.63
N ASP A 61 12.90 7.11 -27.08
CA ASP A 61 11.72 6.55 -26.42
C ASP A 61 11.85 5.01 -26.34
N PRO A 62 11.80 4.38 -25.14
CA PRO A 62 11.81 2.92 -25.00
C PRO A 62 10.65 2.22 -25.72
N GLY A 63 9.52 2.88 -25.89
CA GLY A 63 8.36 2.41 -26.66
C GLY A 63 7.54 1.28 -26.03
N ASP A 64 7.98 0.71 -24.91
CA ASP A 64 7.42 -0.49 -24.27
C ASP A 64 6.53 -0.17 -23.04
N TRP A 65 5.99 1.05 -22.95
CA TRP A 65 5.16 1.48 -21.82
C TRP A 65 3.95 0.57 -21.60
N GLY A 66 3.27 0.17 -22.68
CA GLY A 66 2.11 -0.72 -22.60
C GLY A 66 2.48 -2.19 -22.38
N ASP A 67 3.72 -2.58 -22.69
CA ASP A 67 4.15 -3.98 -22.66
C ASP A 67 4.70 -4.40 -21.28
N ILE A 68 5.13 -3.44 -20.47
CA ILE A 68 5.69 -3.68 -19.14
C ILE A 68 4.62 -3.50 -18.07
N LYS A 69 4.46 -4.50 -17.21
CA LYS A 69 3.60 -4.42 -16.03
C LYS A 69 4.11 -3.37 -15.02
N PRO A 70 3.23 -2.74 -14.24
CA PRO A 70 1.76 -2.84 -14.28
C PRO A 70 1.14 -2.03 -15.43
N GLU A 71 0.06 -2.56 -16.03
CA GLU A 71 -0.66 -1.96 -17.16
C GLU A 71 -1.61 -0.83 -16.73
N ASP A 72 -2.24 -0.96 -15.55
CA ASP A 72 -3.24 -0.03 -15.05
C ASP A 72 -2.65 1.08 -14.14
N CYS A 73 -1.65 1.79 -14.63
CA CYS A 73 -1.09 2.94 -13.90
C CYS A 73 -1.89 4.23 -14.09
N GLU A 74 -2.68 4.30 -15.15
CA GLU A 74 -3.54 5.44 -15.48
C GLU A 74 -4.64 5.63 -14.43
N SER A 75 -5.20 4.53 -13.88
CA SER A 75 -6.18 4.60 -12.79
C SER A 75 -5.61 5.20 -11.49
N LEU A 76 -4.29 5.26 -11.37
CA LEU A 76 -3.56 5.87 -10.25
C LEU A 76 -2.96 7.25 -10.60
N GLY A 77 -3.28 7.80 -11.78
CA GLY A 77 -2.81 9.09 -12.26
C GLY A 77 -1.36 9.10 -12.73
N ILE A 78 -0.79 7.93 -13.05
CA ILE A 78 0.57 7.78 -13.59
C ILE A 78 0.46 7.33 -15.04
N GLU A 79 0.51 8.31 -15.94
CA GLU A 79 0.41 8.12 -17.39
C GLU A 79 1.79 7.96 -18.04
N LYS A 80 1.79 7.54 -19.31
CA LYS A 80 3.02 7.50 -20.12
C LYS A 80 3.58 8.94 -20.23
N PRO A 81 4.90 9.15 -20.01
CA PRO A 81 5.52 10.44 -20.34
C PRO A 81 5.40 10.72 -21.84
N ASN A 82 4.96 11.92 -22.21
CA ASN A 82 4.78 12.36 -23.59
C ASN A 82 6.08 12.89 -24.19
N SER A 83 6.97 13.38 -23.34
CA SER A 83 8.27 13.93 -23.72
C SER A 83 9.36 13.55 -22.71
N ILE A 84 10.61 13.68 -23.12
CA ILE A 84 11.74 13.52 -22.20
C ILE A 84 11.80 14.63 -21.15
N ASP A 85 11.14 15.77 -21.38
CA ASP A 85 11.04 16.84 -20.40
C ASP A 85 10.07 16.49 -19.26
N ASP A 86 9.10 15.59 -19.49
CA ASP A 86 8.25 15.04 -18.42
C ASP A 86 9.05 14.13 -17.47
N CYS A 87 10.23 13.69 -17.90
CA CYS A 87 11.16 12.82 -17.16
C CYS A 87 12.24 13.59 -16.37
N LYS A 88 12.24 14.93 -16.37
CA LYS A 88 13.16 15.78 -15.61
C LYS A 88 12.59 16.18 -14.25
#